data_AF-A0A382RIH0-F1
#
_entry.id   AF-A0A382RIH0-F1
#
_cell.length_a   1.000
_cell.length_b   1.000
_cell.length_c   1.000
_cell.angle_alpha   90.00
_cell.angle_beta   90.00
_cell.angle_gamma   90.00
#
_symmetry.space_group_name_H-M   'P 1'
#
loop_
_entity.id
_entity.type
_entity.pdbx_description
1 polymer ?
#
loop_
_entity_poly.entity_id
_entity_poly.type
_entity_poly.pdbx_seq_one_letter_code
_entity_poly.pdbx_strand_id
1 'polypeptide(L)'
;MEERNIDTKHNQNEEMAFDPSALEIKYLQERDKRLREDGNEQYLEVKGDFSYFVEDPYIDEEIERSPLEDEVEVVIVGGGFGGMLAAARLKEAGIDDFRIIEKGGDFGGTWYWNRYPGASCDIESYIYFPLLEETGFIPKQKYTNAPETLEYCRVLSKKFNLYEKSCFQTEVT
;
A
#
# COMPACT_ATOMS: atom_id res chain seq x y z
N MET A 1 -23.51 -39.99 13.91
CA MET A 1 -23.79 -38.55 13.86
C MET A 1 -23.80 -38.09 15.30
N GLU A 2 -22.74 -37.40 15.71
CA GLU A 2 -22.54 -36.98 17.09
C GLU A 2 -22.64 -35.45 17.07
N GLU A 3 -23.72 -34.94 17.65
CA GLU A 3 -24.00 -33.51 17.72
C GLU A 3 -22.98 -32.86 18.67
N ARG A 4 -22.15 -31.97 18.11
CA ARG A 4 -21.31 -31.09 18.90
C ARG A 4 -22.21 -30.07 19.59
N ASN A 5 -22.54 -30.33 20.85
CA ASN A 5 -23.07 -29.33 21.77
C ASN A 5 -22.00 -28.24 21.97
N ILE A 6 -22.12 -27.14 21.22
CA ILE A 6 -21.40 -25.91 21.51
C ILE A 6 -22.13 -25.26 22.69
N ASP A 7 -21.60 -25.48 23.88
CA ASP A 7 -22.07 -24.88 25.13
C ASP A 7 -21.97 -23.34 25.00
N THR A 8 -23.10 -22.70 24.68
CA THR A 8 -23.26 -21.25 24.58
C THR A 8 -23.57 -20.67 25.96
N LYS A 9 -22.67 -20.92 26.91
CA LYS A 9 -22.63 -20.22 28.19
C LYS A 9 -21.43 -19.30 28.20
N HIS A 10 -21.54 -18.17 27.48
CA HIS A 10 -20.72 -17.01 27.82
C HIS A 10 -21.12 -16.57 29.22
N ASN A 11 -20.21 -16.83 30.15
CA ASN A 11 -20.31 -16.52 31.56
C ASN A 11 -20.44 -14.99 31.72
N GLN A 12 -21.66 -14.48 31.89
CA GLN A 12 -21.94 -13.03 32.02
C GLN A 12 -21.52 -12.43 33.38
N ASN A 13 -20.65 -13.10 34.14
CA ASN A 13 -20.21 -12.69 35.47
C ASN A 13 -18.69 -12.84 35.65
N GLU A 14 -17.89 -12.39 34.69
CA GLU A 14 -16.52 -11.99 35.00
C GLU A 14 -16.56 -10.51 35.41
N GLU A 15 -16.32 -10.24 36.69
CA GLU A 15 -16.04 -8.89 37.19
C GLU A 15 -14.86 -8.35 36.38
N MET A 16 -15.15 -7.47 35.41
CA MET A 16 -14.11 -6.92 34.56
C MET A 16 -13.14 -6.13 35.44
N ALA A 17 -11.83 -6.24 35.16
CA ALA A 17 -10.79 -5.53 35.91
C ALA A 17 -10.86 -3.99 35.77
N PHE A 18 -11.80 -3.47 35.00
CA PHE A 18 -12.05 -2.04 34.77
C PHE A 18 -13.56 -1.79 34.58
N ASP A 19 -13.98 -0.54 34.75
CA ASP A 19 -15.34 -0.07 34.47
C ASP A 19 -15.50 0.28 32.97
N PRO A 20 -16.26 -0.50 32.18
CA PRO A 20 -16.43 -0.23 30.75
C PRO A 20 -17.17 1.08 30.46
N SER A 21 -18.11 1.47 31.31
CA SER A 21 -18.87 2.72 31.14
C SER A 21 -17.99 3.94 31.39
N ALA A 22 -17.13 3.89 32.41
CA ALA A 22 -16.14 4.94 32.64
C ALA A 22 -15.14 5.06 31.47
N LEU A 23 -14.71 3.93 30.89
CA LEU A 23 -13.83 3.92 29.72
C LEU A 23 -14.51 4.54 28.49
N GLU A 24 -15.77 4.19 28.22
CA GLU A 24 -16.56 4.77 27.13
C GLU A 24 -16.68 6.29 27.28
N ILE A 25 -17.00 6.78 28.48
CA ILE A 25 -17.06 8.22 28.78
C ILE A 25 -15.72 8.88 28.49
N LYS A 26 -14.60 8.25 28.88
CA LYS A 26 -13.26 8.78 28.62
C LYS A 26 -12.97 8.85 27.11
N TYR A 27 -13.36 7.85 26.34
CA TYR A 27 -13.22 7.87 24.87
C TYR A 27 -14.02 8.99 24.23
N LEU A 28 -15.26 9.21 24.66
CA LEU A 28 -16.10 10.31 24.16
C LEU A 28 -15.47 11.67 24.48
N GLN A 29 -14.98 11.88 25.71
CA GLN A 29 -14.29 13.11 26.10
C GLN A 29 -13.04 13.38 25.25
N GLU A 30 -12.25 12.35 24.92
CA GLU A 30 -11.06 12.53 24.08
C GLU A 30 -11.41 12.74 22.60
N ARG A 31 -12.45 12.08 22.09
CA ARG A 31 -12.98 12.33 20.74
C ARG A 31 -13.46 13.78 20.61
N ASP A 32 -14.26 14.25 21.56
CA ASP A 32 -14.93 15.55 21.49
C ASP A 32 -13.93 16.74 21.51
N LYS A 33 -12.75 16.57 22.10
CA LYS A 33 -11.64 17.55 22.01
C LYS A 33 -11.12 17.79 20.59
N ARG A 34 -11.33 16.83 19.68
CA ARG A 34 -10.76 16.82 18.33
C ARG A 34 -11.82 16.86 17.23
N LEU A 35 -13.10 16.84 17.61
CA LEU A 35 -14.19 17.01 16.66
C LEU A 35 -14.12 18.42 16.07
N ARG A 36 -14.18 18.48 14.75
CA ARG A 36 -14.12 19.72 13.98
C ARG A 36 -15.28 19.77 13.00
N GLU A 37 -15.89 20.94 12.87
CA GLU A 37 -17.02 21.15 11.95
C GLU A 37 -16.59 21.12 10.48
N ASP A 38 -15.35 21.56 10.18
CA ASP A 38 -14.78 21.58 8.84
C ASP A 38 -14.22 20.21 8.38
N GLY A 39 -14.26 19.17 9.21
CA GLY A 39 -14.01 17.79 8.79
C GLY A 39 -12.72 17.61 7.98
N ASN A 40 -12.80 17.08 6.76
CA ASN A 40 -11.64 16.90 5.88
C ASN A 40 -11.16 18.20 5.22
N GLU A 41 -12.00 19.24 5.16
CA GLU A 41 -11.65 20.55 4.57
C GLU A 41 -10.61 21.29 5.41
N GLN A 42 -10.33 20.82 6.63
CA GLN A 42 -9.23 21.31 7.44
C GLN A 42 -7.84 21.09 6.79
N TYR A 43 -7.74 20.14 5.85
CA TYR A 43 -6.50 19.85 5.13
C TYR A 43 -6.48 20.58 3.79
N LEU A 44 -5.38 21.28 3.54
CA LEU A 44 -5.15 21.99 2.29
C LEU A 44 -4.27 21.15 1.38
N GLU A 45 -4.63 21.09 0.10
CA GLU A 45 -3.76 20.52 -0.90
C GLU A 45 -2.48 21.33 -1.05
N VAL A 46 -1.38 20.63 -1.27
CA VAL A 46 -0.06 21.21 -1.48
C VAL A 46 0.00 21.80 -2.90
N LYS A 47 -0.25 23.10 -3.02
CA LYS A 47 -0.28 23.85 -4.30
C LYS A 47 0.54 25.14 -4.23
N GLY A 48 0.77 25.74 -5.40
CA GLY A 48 1.49 27.02 -5.52
C GLY A 48 2.95 26.88 -5.09
N ASP A 49 3.42 27.79 -4.24
CA ASP A 49 4.81 27.84 -3.75
C ASP A 49 5.28 26.56 -3.04
N PHE A 50 4.34 25.68 -2.66
CA PHE A 50 4.63 24.43 -1.94
C PHE A 50 4.51 23.18 -2.81
N SER A 51 4.17 23.27 -4.10
CA SER A 51 3.96 22.10 -4.97
C SER A 51 5.15 21.13 -5.00
N TYR A 52 6.37 21.65 -4.81
CA TYR A 52 7.59 20.83 -4.77
C TYR A 52 7.59 19.75 -3.67
N PHE A 53 6.76 19.88 -2.63
CA PHE A 53 6.66 18.84 -1.59
C PHE A 53 5.98 17.56 -2.07
N VAL A 54 5.27 17.59 -3.20
CA VAL A 54 4.62 16.42 -3.81
C VAL A 54 5.26 15.96 -5.11
N GLU A 55 6.36 16.60 -5.51
CA GLU A 55 7.22 16.17 -6.62
C GLU A 55 8.05 14.94 -6.21
N ASP A 56 8.57 14.21 -7.19
CA ASP A 56 9.40 13.02 -6.98
C ASP A 56 10.84 13.41 -6.63
N PRO A 57 11.30 13.24 -5.37
CA PRO A 57 12.65 13.62 -4.99
C PRO A 57 13.68 12.54 -5.34
N TYR A 58 13.26 11.41 -5.95
CA TYR A 58 14.10 10.23 -6.18
C TYR A 58 14.43 9.99 -7.66
N ILE A 59 13.96 10.85 -8.55
CA ILE A 59 14.37 10.83 -9.96
C ILE A 59 15.59 11.73 -10.13
N ASP A 60 16.61 11.21 -10.82
CA ASP A 60 17.78 12.01 -11.21
C ASP A 60 17.48 12.82 -12.48
N GLU A 61 16.64 12.29 -13.37
CA GLU A 61 16.29 12.87 -14.67
C GLU A 61 14.81 12.60 -15.00
N GLU A 62 14.18 13.55 -15.68
CA GLU A 62 12.84 13.38 -16.24
C GLU A 62 12.90 12.47 -17.47
N ILE A 63 11.93 11.55 -17.60
CA ILE A 63 11.82 10.66 -18.76
C ILE A 63 11.24 11.46 -19.93
N GLU A 64 12.08 11.83 -20.87
CA GLU A 64 11.64 12.33 -22.18
C GLU A 64 11.19 11.17 -23.07
N ARG A 65 9.89 11.11 -23.39
CA ARG A 65 9.32 10.16 -24.34
C ARG A 65 8.18 10.80 -25.14
N SER A 66 7.95 10.30 -26.36
CA SER A 66 6.75 10.67 -27.11
C SER A 66 5.48 10.21 -26.37
N PRO A 67 4.35 10.92 -26.56
CA PRO A 67 3.06 10.44 -26.08
C PRO A 67 2.77 9.02 -26.56
N LEU A 68 2.16 8.22 -25.69
CA LEU A 68 1.63 6.91 -26.04
C LEU A 68 0.20 7.11 -26.54
N GLU A 69 -0.07 6.75 -27.79
CA GLU A 69 -1.38 6.89 -28.47
C GLU A 69 -2.04 5.53 -28.75
N ASP A 70 -1.56 4.46 -28.12
CA ASP A 70 -2.06 3.11 -28.30
C ASP A 70 -3.22 2.75 -27.36
N GLU A 71 -3.94 1.70 -27.72
CA GLU A 71 -5.01 1.10 -26.92
C GLU A 71 -4.48 -0.19 -26.27
N VAL A 72 -4.87 -0.42 -25.01
CA VAL A 72 -4.58 -1.65 -24.27
C VAL A 72 -5.87 -2.20 -23.67
N GLU A 73 -5.97 -3.52 -23.53
CA GLU A 73 -7.13 -4.18 -22.92
C GLU A 73 -7.35 -3.74 -21.46
N VAL A 74 -6.26 -3.59 -20.68
CA VAL A 74 -6.34 -3.22 -19.26
C VAL A 74 -5.36 -2.10 -18.90
N VAL A 75 -5.86 -1.08 -18.22
CA VAL A 75 -5.04 -0.04 -17.57
C VAL A 75 -5.04 -0.24 -16.06
N ILE A 76 -3.85 -0.28 -15.47
CA ILE A 76 -3.61 -0.36 -14.03
C ILE A 76 -3.03 0.98 -13.59
N VAL A 77 -3.69 1.66 -12.65
CA VAL A 77 -3.18 2.91 -12.08
C VAL A 77 -2.49 2.61 -10.76
N GLY A 78 -1.19 2.89 -10.70
CA GLY A 78 -0.31 2.68 -9.54
C GLY A 78 0.64 1.49 -9.68
N GLY A 79 1.93 1.74 -9.47
CA GLY A 79 3.05 0.80 -9.43
C GLY A 79 3.42 0.33 -8.02
N GLY A 80 2.49 0.40 -7.06
CA GLY A 80 2.63 -0.24 -5.75
C GLY A 80 2.22 -1.71 -5.76
N PHE A 81 2.30 -2.40 -4.61
CA PHE A 81 1.95 -3.82 -4.52
C PHE A 81 0.57 -4.18 -5.12
N GLY A 82 -0.44 -3.34 -4.95
CA GLY A 82 -1.76 -3.58 -5.53
C GLY A 82 -1.74 -3.70 -7.06
N GLY A 83 -1.12 -2.72 -7.75
CA GLY A 83 -1.01 -2.75 -9.22
C GLY A 83 -0.03 -3.83 -9.72
N MET A 84 1.07 -4.03 -9.00
CA MET A 84 2.03 -5.11 -9.31
C MET A 84 1.39 -6.50 -9.20
N LEU A 85 0.55 -6.73 -8.17
CA LEU A 85 -0.22 -7.96 -8.01
C LEU A 85 -1.24 -8.15 -9.12
N ALA A 86 -1.99 -7.10 -9.46
CA ALA A 86 -2.94 -7.14 -10.56
C ALA A 86 -2.25 -7.53 -11.87
N ALA A 87 -1.12 -6.89 -12.19
CA ALA A 87 -0.33 -7.20 -13.37
C ALA A 87 0.24 -8.62 -13.36
N ALA A 88 0.78 -9.07 -12.22
CA ALA A 88 1.27 -10.44 -12.07
C ALA A 88 0.17 -11.48 -12.33
N ARG A 89 -1.03 -11.28 -11.75
CA ARG A 89 -2.16 -12.19 -11.93
C ARG A 89 -2.75 -12.13 -13.35
N LEU A 90 -2.74 -10.98 -14.02
CA LEU A 90 -3.10 -10.90 -15.45
C LEU A 90 -2.14 -11.74 -16.30
N LYS A 91 -0.82 -11.60 -16.09
CA LYS A 91 0.17 -12.42 -16.80
C LYS A 91 -0.02 -13.92 -16.58
N GLU A 92 -0.27 -14.34 -15.34
CA GLU A 92 -0.54 -15.75 -15.03
C GLU A 92 -1.81 -16.26 -15.69
N ALA A 93 -2.81 -15.40 -15.88
CA ALA A 93 -4.03 -15.71 -16.62
C ALA A 93 -3.84 -15.70 -18.16
N GLY A 94 -2.65 -15.37 -18.65
CA GLY A 94 -2.35 -15.26 -20.08
C GLY A 94 -2.77 -13.94 -20.72
N ILE A 95 -3.14 -12.93 -19.92
CA ILE A 95 -3.48 -11.58 -20.38
C ILE A 95 -2.24 -10.72 -20.27
N ASP A 96 -1.63 -10.40 -21.40
CA ASP A 96 -0.39 -9.60 -21.47
C ASP A 96 -0.59 -8.21 -22.07
N ASP A 97 -1.80 -7.90 -22.57
CA ASP A 97 -2.14 -6.58 -23.12
C ASP A 97 -2.63 -5.63 -22.02
N PHE A 98 -1.70 -5.17 -21.20
CA PHE A 98 -1.99 -4.19 -20.15
C PHE A 98 -0.90 -3.15 -20.01
N ARG A 99 -1.27 -2.01 -19.40
CA ARG A 99 -0.34 -0.95 -19.02
C ARG A 99 -0.49 -0.53 -17.57
N ILE A 100 0.62 -0.45 -16.85
CA ILE A 100 0.71 0.17 -15.53
C ILE A 100 1.09 1.64 -15.73
N ILE A 101 0.32 2.56 -15.15
CA ILE A 101 0.64 3.99 -15.11
C ILE A 101 1.04 4.35 -13.68
N GLU A 102 2.25 4.88 -13.49
CA GLU A 102 2.79 5.23 -12.18
C GLU A 102 3.38 6.63 -12.20
N LYS A 103 3.01 7.43 -11.18
CA LYS A 103 3.50 8.80 -11.01
C LYS A 103 5.00 8.84 -10.69
N GLY A 104 5.48 7.90 -9.88
CA GLY A 104 6.88 7.83 -9.48
C GLY A 104 7.80 7.32 -10.59
N GLY A 105 9.10 7.44 -10.36
CA GLY A 105 10.13 6.97 -11.28
C GLY A 105 10.42 5.46 -11.26
N ASP A 106 9.87 4.67 -10.33
CA ASP A 106 10.06 3.21 -10.25
C ASP A 106 8.87 2.57 -9.51
N PHE A 107 8.85 1.24 -9.44
CA PHE A 107 7.87 0.50 -8.64
C PHE A 107 8.08 0.68 -7.14
N GLY A 108 6.99 0.48 -6.39
CA GLY A 108 7.00 0.38 -4.93
C GLY A 108 5.84 1.12 -4.28
N GLY A 109 5.20 2.06 -4.99
CA GLY A 109 4.10 2.86 -4.46
C GLY A 109 4.51 3.50 -3.13
N THR A 110 3.78 3.22 -2.05
CA THR A 110 4.13 3.67 -0.70
C THR A 110 5.62 3.52 -0.37
N TRP A 111 6.25 2.40 -0.74
CA TRP A 111 7.66 2.11 -0.43
C TRP A 111 8.65 2.77 -1.38
N TYR A 112 8.18 3.18 -2.56
CA TYR A 112 8.94 4.06 -3.43
C TYR A 112 9.00 5.48 -2.84
N TRP A 113 7.84 6.01 -2.42
CA TRP A 113 7.70 7.40 -1.95
C TRP A 113 8.19 7.63 -0.52
N ASN A 114 8.03 6.67 0.39
CA ASN A 114 8.35 6.85 1.80
C ASN A 114 9.72 6.26 2.14
N ARG A 115 10.77 7.08 2.10
CA ARG A 115 12.15 6.67 2.45
C ARG A 115 12.74 7.47 3.63
N TYR A 116 11.89 7.97 4.53
CA TYR A 116 12.36 8.67 5.72
C TYR A 116 13.11 7.71 6.68
N PRO A 117 14.08 8.22 7.47
CA PRO A 117 14.84 7.38 8.40
C PRO A 117 13.94 6.63 9.38
N GLY A 118 14.06 5.31 9.42
CA GLY A 118 13.25 4.43 10.28
C GLY A 118 11.92 3.96 9.69
N ALA A 119 11.58 4.34 8.45
CA ALA A 119 10.40 3.83 7.76
C ALA A 119 10.39 2.29 7.73
N SER A 120 9.32 1.70 8.27
CA SER A 120 9.14 0.25 8.43
C SER A 120 7.68 -0.14 8.30
N CYS A 121 7.44 -1.39 7.91
CA CYS A 121 6.11 -1.98 7.96
C CYS A 121 5.81 -2.47 9.39
N ASP A 122 4.60 -2.23 9.86
CA ASP A 122 4.10 -2.68 11.16
C ASP A 122 3.52 -4.11 11.11
N ILE A 123 3.32 -4.67 9.91
CA ILE A 123 2.91 -6.05 9.69
C ILE A 123 4.13 -6.94 9.50
N GLU A 124 4.04 -8.18 9.99
CA GLU A 124 5.07 -9.18 9.78
C GLU A 124 5.32 -9.42 8.29
N SER A 125 6.58 -9.45 7.87
CA SER A 125 7.02 -9.49 6.48
C SER A 125 6.51 -10.71 5.72
N TYR A 126 6.45 -11.87 6.36
CA TYR A 126 5.91 -13.10 5.76
C TYR A 126 4.41 -13.02 5.44
N ILE A 127 3.69 -12.10 6.08
CA ILE A 127 2.27 -11.84 5.88
C ILE A 127 2.08 -10.68 4.91
N TYR A 128 2.95 -9.66 5.00
CA TYR A 128 2.83 -8.43 4.24
C TYR A 128 3.33 -8.54 2.80
N PHE A 129 4.46 -9.23 2.57
CA PHE A 129 5.04 -9.35 1.25
C PHE A 129 4.23 -10.33 0.37
N PRO A 130 3.67 -9.87 -0.75
CA PRO A 130 2.88 -10.73 -1.61
C PRO A 130 3.78 -11.56 -2.53
N LEU A 131 3.40 -12.81 -2.82
CA LEU A 131 4.10 -13.68 -3.77
C LEU A 131 5.48 -14.19 -3.30
N LEU A 132 5.68 -14.33 -2.00
CA LEU A 132 6.94 -14.84 -1.43
C LEU A 132 7.30 -16.24 -1.94
N GLU A 133 6.33 -17.13 -2.08
CA GLU A 133 6.55 -18.49 -2.60
C GLU A 133 6.94 -18.47 -4.08
N GLU A 134 6.27 -17.67 -4.90
CA GLU A 134 6.53 -17.56 -6.34
C GLU A 134 7.89 -16.88 -6.64
N THR A 135 8.29 -15.95 -5.78
CA THR A 135 9.57 -15.24 -5.89
C THR A 135 10.74 -15.98 -5.24
N GLY A 136 10.47 -16.86 -4.26
CA GLY A 136 11.49 -17.51 -3.43
C GLY A 136 12.26 -16.54 -2.53
N PHE A 137 11.77 -15.31 -2.36
CA PHE A 137 12.41 -14.31 -1.53
C PHE A 137 12.21 -14.65 -0.05
N ILE A 138 13.27 -14.53 0.75
CA ILE A 138 13.22 -14.74 2.19
C ILE A 138 13.44 -13.39 2.86
N PRO A 139 12.42 -12.81 3.51
CA PRO A 139 12.59 -11.59 4.29
C PRO A 139 13.71 -11.72 5.33
N LYS A 140 14.56 -10.70 5.41
CA LYS A 140 15.74 -10.59 6.29
C LYS A 140 15.34 -10.34 7.75
N GLN A 141 14.15 -9.78 7.98
CA GLN A 141 13.66 -9.44 9.31
C GLN A 141 12.14 -9.64 9.43
N LYS A 142 11.67 -9.88 10.66
CA LYS A 142 10.25 -10.13 10.96
C LYS A 142 9.36 -8.93 10.58
N TYR A 143 9.81 -7.70 10.84
CA TYR A 143 9.13 -6.48 10.42
C TYR A 143 10.05 -5.75 9.46
N THR A 144 9.71 -5.73 8.18
CA THR A 144 10.57 -5.20 7.12
C THR A 144 10.71 -3.67 7.16
N ASN A 145 11.83 -3.15 6.68
CA ASN A 145 12.06 -1.72 6.53
C ASN A 145 11.81 -1.26 5.08
N ALA A 146 11.72 0.05 4.86
CA ALA A 146 11.48 0.60 3.54
C ALA A 146 12.55 0.16 2.49
N PRO A 147 13.86 0.14 2.79
CA PRO A 147 14.86 -0.35 1.83
C PRO A 147 14.66 -1.80 1.37
N GLU A 148 14.40 -2.72 2.31
CA GLU A 148 14.14 -4.12 1.97
C GLU A 148 12.82 -4.28 1.19
N THR A 149 11.79 -3.51 1.56
CA THR A 149 10.52 -3.56 0.83
C THR A 149 10.69 -3.09 -0.61
N LEU A 150 11.46 -2.01 -0.83
CA LEU A 150 11.76 -1.52 -2.17
C LEU A 150 12.62 -2.51 -2.97
N GLU A 151 13.58 -3.17 -2.33
CA GLU A 151 14.31 -4.31 -2.91
C GLU A 151 13.33 -5.42 -3.35
N TYR A 152 12.36 -5.75 -2.51
CA TYR A 152 11.35 -6.77 -2.84
C TYR A 152 10.45 -6.36 -4.00
N CYS A 153 10.03 -5.09 -4.08
CA CYS A 153 9.30 -4.58 -5.25
C CYS A 153 10.10 -4.78 -6.54
N ARG A 154 11.44 -4.57 -6.51
CA ARG A 154 12.31 -4.84 -7.67
C ARG A 154 12.43 -6.32 -8.02
N VAL A 155 12.43 -7.20 -7.02
CA VAL A 155 12.41 -8.65 -7.24
C VAL A 155 11.12 -9.05 -7.94
N LEU A 156 9.98 -8.58 -7.46
CA LEU A 156 8.66 -8.90 -8.00
C LEU A 156 8.49 -8.31 -9.41
N SER A 157 8.86 -7.04 -9.63
CA SER A 157 8.77 -6.43 -10.96
C SER A 157 9.61 -7.14 -12.02
N LYS A 158 10.81 -7.63 -11.65
CA LYS A 158 11.65 -8.44 -12.53
C LYS A 158 11.08 -9.85 -12.74
N LYS A 159 10.59 -10.51 -11.68
CA LYS A 159 10.02 -11.86 -11.76
C LYS A 159 8.87 -11.95 -12.77
N PHE A 160 8.04 -10.91 -12.83
CA PHE A 160 6.87 -10.85 -13.71
C PHE A 160 7.09 -9.97 -14.96
N ASN A 161 8.32 -9.50 -15.23
CA ASN A 161 8.64 -8.60 -16.36
C ASN A 161 7.65 -7.43 -16.46
N LEU A 162 7.53 -6.63 -15.41
CA LEU A 162 6.54 -5.54 -15.34
C LEU A 162 7.07 -4.22 -15.90
N TYR A 163 8.40 -4.02 -15.93
CA TYR A 163 9.01 -2.77 -16.40
C TYR A 163 8.60 -2.40 -17.82
N GLU A 164 8.55 -3.37 -18.74
CA GLU A 164 8.16 -3.16 -20.14
C GLU A 164 6.68 -2.79 -20.32
N LYS A 165 5.85 -3.09 -19.31
CA LYS A 165 4.41 -2.81 -19.29
C LYS A 165 4.09 -1.52 -18.53
N SER A 166 5.08 -0.73 -18.16
CA SER A 166 4.90 0.41 -17.25
C SER A 166 5.24 1.75 -17.88
N CYS A 167 4.46 2.76 -17.51
CA CYS A 167 4.60 4.15 -17.88
C CYS A 167 4.86 4.96 -16.61
N PHE A 168 6.14 5.11 -16.26
CA PHE A 168 6.59 5.85 -15.08
C PHE A 168 6.57 7.36 -15.29
N GLN A 169 6.74 8.12 -14.21
CA GLN A 169 6.70 9.59 -14.24
C GLN A 169 5.44 10.12 -14.92
N THR A 170 4.29 9.50 -14.61
CA THR A 170 3.00 9.79 -15.27
C THR A 170 1.87 9.81 -14.26
N GLU A 171 1.23 10.96 -14.12
CA GLU A 171 0.05 11.11 -13.28
C GLU A 171 -1.21 11.13 -14.16
N VAL A 172 -2.21 10.34 -13.77
CA VAL A 172 -3.55 10.37 -14.40
C VAL A 172 -4.30 11.59 -13.86
N THR A 173 -4.91 12.37 -14.75
CA THR A 173 -5.67 13.59 -14.43
C THR A 173 -7.16 13.43 -14.62
#